data_AF-A0A4S8PMT3-F1
#
_entry.id   AF-A0A4S8PMT3-F1
#
_cell.length_a   1.000
_cell.length_b   1.000
_cell.length_c   1.000
_cell.angle_alpha   90.00
_cell.angle_beta   90.00
_cell.angle_gamma   90.00
#
_symmetry.space_group_name_H-M   'P 1'
#
loop_
_entity.id
_entity.type
_entity.pdbx_description
1 polymer ?
#
loop_
_entity_poly.entity_id
_entity_poly.type
_entity_poly.pdbx_seq_one_letter_code
_entity_poly.pdbx_strand_id
1 'polypeptide(L)'
;MRRSSLLILPIAGLAAAGTLAACGDGGADDGEINVVAAFYPLAFAAEQVGGDDINVTNLTPAGQEPHDLELSPSDLAAIEQADYVVYLADFIPELDAAIDEYAADKSLDVASAVDTIGYDDTEVLEDAHEHAEEDHAAEDHAEEDHAEEDHAEEEGHEHDEELTGTDPHIWLDPTRYAQIGDAVAEGLAGIDEANADAYTAGAEAFTADLTALDAEFTEALAARTSDVIVTSHAAFGYLADRYGLDQIAISGLSPDQEPDTQRMADVAEFVRANGVTTIFFETLVSPDIADTLAAESGATTAVLNPLEGLTDEEADAGADYFTVMRENLAALQTALGAA
;
A
#
# COMPACT_ATOMS: atom_id res chain seq x y z
N MET A 1 77.23 32.91 -58.96
CA MET A 1 78.50 32.52 -58.28
C MET A 1 78.18 32.50 -56.79
N ARG A 2 78.36 31.47 -55.97
CA ARG A 2 79.00 30.15 -56.03
C ARG A 2 78.36 29.31 -54.88
N ARG A 3 78.07 28.04 -55.19
CA ARG A 3 78.36 26.80 -54.42
C ARG A 3 77.81 26.70 -52.99
N SER A 4 76.83 25.83 -52.73
CA SER A 4 76.96 24.36 -52.54
C SER A 4 77.83 23.98 -51.35
N SER A 5 77.22 23.31 -50.35
CA SER A 5 77.76 22.09 -49.72
C SER A 5 76.69 21.39 -48.87
N LEU A 6 76.55 20.10 -49.11
CA LEU A 6 75.73 19.13 -48.39
C LEU A 6 76.36 18.72 -47.05
N LEU A 7 75.49 18.20 -46.16
CA LEU A 7 75.53 16.83 -45.57
C LEU A 7 75.63 16.72 -44.03
N ILE A 8 74.74 15.84 -43.52
CA ILE A 8 74.80 14.92 -42.34
C ILE A 8 73.97 15.28 -41.09
N LEU A 9 73.00 14.38 -40.84
CA LEU A 9 72.12 14.16 -39.68
C LEU A 9 72.91 13.77 -38.41
N PRO A 10 72.38 13.98 -37.18
CA PRO A 10 71.52 12.93 -36.62
C PRO A 10 70.29 13.44 -35.87
N ILE A 11 69.27 12.57 -35.90
CA ILE A 11 68.00 12.62 -35.19
C ILE A 11 68.25 12.67 -33.68
N ALA A 12 67.79 13.75 -33.03
CA ALA A 12 67.71 13.85 -31.59
C ALA A 12 66.27 13.49 -31.17
N GLY A 13 66.14 12.45 -30.34
CA GLY A 13 64.88 11.92 -29.85
C GLY A 13 64.09 12.97 -29.06
N LEU A 14 62.87 13.23 -29.51
CA LEU A 14 61.88 13.98 -28.77
C LEU A 14 61.13 13.01 -27.86
N ALA A 15 61.38 13.13 -26.56
CA ALA A 15 60.60 12.46 -25.53
C ALA A 15 59.16 12.98 -25.59
N ALA A 16 58.26 12.18 -26.15
CA ALA A 16 56.83 12.39 -26.03
C ALA A 16 56.41 11.98 -24.62
N ALA A 17 56.25 12.97 -23.73
CA ALA A 17 55.48 12.80 -22.51
C ALA A 17 54.02 12.58 -22.92
N GLY A 18 53.57 11.32 -22.87
CA GLY A 18 52.17 10.96 -23.06
C GLY A 18 51.37 11.50 -21.88
N THR A 19 50.64 12.58 -22.10
CA THR A 19 49.45 12.88 -21.30
C THR A 19 48.38 11.89 -21.72
N LEU A 20 48.34 10.75 -21.03
CA LEU A 20 47.13 9.94 -20.92
C LEU A 20 46.11 10.83 -20.20
N ALA A 21 45.27 11.51 -20.96
CA ALA A 21 43.98 11.94 -20.46
C ALA A 21 43.22 10.66 -20.14
N ALA A 22 43.26 10.26 -18.88
CA ALA A 22 42.31 9.31 -18.35
C ALA A 22 40.95 10.00 -18.42
N CYS A 23 40.16 9.69 -19.44
CA CYS A 23 38.72 9.76 -19.33
C CYS A 23 38.32 8.68 -18.32
N GLY A 24 38.39 9.04 -17.04
CA GLY A 24 37.52 8.43 -16.06
C GLY A 24 36.15 9.00 -16.37
N ASP A 25 35.32 8.18 -17.00
CA ASP A 25 33.87 8.32 -16.93
C ASP A 25 33.50 7.93 -15.49
N GLY A 26 33.80 8.83 -14.56
CA GLY A 26 33.15 8.84 -13.26
C GLY A 26 31.92 9.68 -13.48
N GLY A 27 30.75 9.06 -13.51
CA GLY A 27 29.50 9.76 -13.30
C GLY A 27 29.70 10.67 -12.10
N ALA A 28 29.48 11.97 -12.30
CA ALA A 28 29.34 12.86 -11.18
C ALA A 28 28.17 12.30 -10.37
N ASP A 29 28.45 11.93 -9.14
CA ASP A 29 27.42 11.79 -8.12
C ASP A 29 26.92 13.23 -7.92
N ASP A 30 25.81 13.56 -8.56
CA ASP A 30 25.37 14.95 -8.75
C ASP A 30 24.85 15.60 -7.44
N GLY A 31 24.98 14.91 -6.30
CA GLY A 31 24.60 15.42 -4.99
C GLY A 31 23.09 15.39 -4.73
N GLU A 32 22.33 14.65 -5.54
CA GLU A 32 20.91 14.35 -5.32
C GLU A 32 20.77 13.35 -4.16
N ILE A 33 19.76 13.58 -3.31
CA ILE A 33 19.47 12.74 -2.14
C ILE A 33 18.88 11.41 -2.60
N ASN A 34 19.47 10.29 -2.20
CA ASN A 34 18.95 8.95 -2.52
C ASN A 34 17.94 8.52 -1.46
N VAL A 35 16.69 8.35 -1.87
CA VAL A 35 15.60 7.88 -1.02
C VAL A 35 15.26 6.44 -1.40
N VAL A 36 15.21 5.55 -0.41
CA VAL A 36 14.66 4.21 -0.57
C VAL A 36 13.28 4.18 0.06
N ALA A 37 12.29 3.70 -0.68
CA ALA A 37 10.93 3.53 -0.19
C ALA A 37 10.52 2.06 -0.24
N ALA A 38 9.82 1.58 0.78
CA ALA A 38 9.51 0.16 0.94
C ALA A 38 8.59 -0.38 -0.17
N PHE A 39 7.53 0.35 -0.53
CA PHE A 39 6.54 -0.06 -1.52
C PHE A 39 5.89 1.17 -2.17
N TYR A 40 4.97 0.94 -3.12
CA TYR A 40 4.57 1.94 -4.11
C TYR A 40 4.05 3.28 -3.54
N PRO A 41 3.10 3.34 -2.59
CA PRO A 41 2.64 4.60 -2.01
C PRO A 41 3.78 5.39 -1.38
N LEU A 42 4.68 4.74 -0.64
CA LEU A 42 5.77 5.45 0.01
C LEU A 42 6.75 6.03 -1.01
N ALA A 43 6.99 5.31 -2.11
CA ALA A 43 7.78 5.80 -3.24
C ALA A 43 7.09 6.99 -3.91
N PHE A 44 5.79 6.85 -4.20
CA PHE A 44 5.01 7.91 -4.84
C PHE A 44 4.97 9.20 -4.00
N ALA A 45 4.73 9.10 -2.69
CA ALA A 45 4.76 10.26 -1.80
C ALA A 45 6.15 10.93 -1.80
N ALA A 46 7.23 10.15 -1.73
CA ALA A 46 8.59 10.69 -1.82
C ALA A 46 8.82 11.42 -3.16
N GLU A 47 8.40 10.84 -4.28
CA GLU A 47 8.51 11.46 -5.60
C GLU A 47 7.70 12.76 -5.71
N GLN A 48 6.47 12.80 -5.19
CA GLN A 48 5.64 14.02 -5.21
C GLN A 48 6.24 15.15 -4.37
N VAL A 49 6.84 14.80 -3.23
CA VAL A 49 7.42 15.78 -2.29
C VAL A 49 8.82 16.24 -2.75
N GLY A 50 9.66 15.31 -3.16
CA GLY A 50 11.06 15.56 -3.49
C GLY A 50 11.31 16.01 -4.93
N GLY A 51 10.43 15.64 -5.86
CA GLY A 51 10.55 16.02 -7.27
C GLY A 51 11.92 15.65 -7.89
N ASP A 52 12.46 16.56 -8.70
CA ASP A 52 13.76 16.38 -9.37
C ASP A 52 14.97 16.54 -8.42
N ASP A 53 14.77 16.90 -7.15
CA ASP A 53 15.86 17.12 -6.18
C ASP A 53 16.28 15.84 -5.44
N ILE A 54 15.58 14.72 -5.68
CA ILE A 54 15.86 13.41 -5.07
C ILE A 54 15.82 12.30 -6.12
N ASN A 55 16.44 11.16 -5.79
CA ASN A 55 16.34 9.92 -6.54
C ASN A 55 15.64 8.86 -5.68
N VAL A 56 14.47 8.40 -6.10
CA VAL A 56 13.66 7.42 -5.35
C VAL A 56 13.85 6.01 -5.89
N THR A 57 14.14 5.06 -5.01
CA THR A 57 14.14 3.62 -5.28
C THR A 57 13.01 2.96 -4.52
N ASN A 58 12.06 2.38 -5.26
CA ASN A 58 11.00 1.54 -4.69
C ASN A 58 11.50 0.09 -4.54
N LEU A 59 11.52 -0.45 -3.31
CA LEU A 59 11.94 -1.84 -3.03
C LEU A 59 10.93 -2.87 -3.53
N THR A 60 9.68 -2.48 -3.76
CA THR A 60 8.63 -3.35 -4.31
C THR A 60 8.26 -2.88 -5.72
N PRO A 61 8.94 -3.38 -6.77
CA PRO A 61 8.60 -3.08 -8.16
C PRO A 61 7.15 -3.42 -8.53
N ALA A 62 6.68 -2.82 -9.63
CA ALA A 62 5.38 -3.17 -10.19
C ALA A 62 5.25 -4.69 -10.44
N GLY A 63 4.03 -5.21 -10.24
CA GLY A 63 3.69 -6.63 -10.36
C GLY A 63 4.15 -7.51 -9.20
N GLN A 64 4.69 -6.95 -8.12
CA GLN A 64 5.07 -7.68 -6.91
C GLN A 64 4.23 -7.25 -5.71
N GLU A 65 3.89 -8.24 -4.88
CA GLU A 65 3.16 -8.10 -3.63
C GLU A 65 4.13 -7.71 -2.50
N PRO A 66 4.04 -6.53 -1.87
CA PRO A 66 4.98 -6.12 -0.82
C PRO A 66 4.93 -6.97 0.44
N HIS A 67 3.78 -7.57 0.81
CA HIS A 67 3.69 -8.44 2.00
C HIS A 67 4.61 -9.68 1.88
N ASP A 68 4.87 -10.11 0.66
CA ASP A 68 5.69 -11.28 0.30
C ASP A 68 7.13 -10.93 -0.12
N LEU A 69 7.54 -9.66 0.05
CA LEU A 69 8.82 -9.17 -0.45
C LEU A 69 10.02 -9.84 0.24
N GLU A 70 10.78 -10.64 -0.51
CA GLU A 70 12.09 -11.12 -0.07
C GLU A 70 13.21 -10.11 -0.41
N LEU A 71 13.89 -9.58 0.60
CA LEU A 71 15.02 -8.66 0.38
C LEU A 71 16.23 -9.35 -0.27
N SER A 72 16.65 -8.83 -1.42
CA SER A 72 17.86 -9.26 -2.11
C SER A 72 19.12 -8.59 -1.53
N PRO A 73 20.33 -9.12 -1.81
CA PRO A 73 21.58 -8.44 -1.43
C PRO A 73 21.73 -7.04 -2.04
N SER A 74 21.12 -6.76 -3.19
CA SER A 74 21.09 -5.42 -3.77
C SER A 74 20.18 -4.46 -2.99
N ASP A 75 19.06 -4.95 -2.46
CA ASP A 75 18.12 -4.14 -1.69
C ASP A 75 18.75 -3.73 -0.35
N LEU A 76 19.42 -4.67 0.33
CA LEU A 76 20.19 -4.37 1.53
C LEU A 76 21.30 -3.34 1.27
N ALA A 77 21.98 -3.45 0.13
CA ALA A 77 22.99 -2.46 -0.26
C ALA A 77 22.35 -1.10 -0.57
N ALA A 78 21.15 -1.05 -1.16
CA ALA A 78 20.42 0.19 -1.41
C ALA A 78 20.03 0.85 -0.08
N ILE A 79 19.47 0.10 0.87
CA ILE A 79 19.13 0.58 2.22
C ILE A 79 20.38 1.12 2.95
N GLU A 80 21.49 0.39 2.92
CA GLU A 80 22.74 0.81 3.55
C GLU A 80 23.27 2.13 2.95
N GLN A 81 23.16 2.31 1.63
CA GLN A 81 23.69 3.48 0.91
C GLN A 81 22.73 4.65 0.84
N ALA A 82 21.44 4.46 1.12
CA ALA A 82 20.43 5.52 1.05
C ALA A 82 20.77 6.69 1.98
N ASP A 83 20.38 7.90 1.58
CA ASP A 83 20.44 9.07 2.46
C ASP A 83 19.20 9.14 3.36
N TYR A 84 18.07 8.60 2.89
CA TYR A 84 16.82 8.52 3.63
C TYR A 84 16.03 7.25 3.26
N VAL A 85 15.34 6.65 4.23
CA VAL A 85 14.48 5.48 4.01
C VAL A 85 13.07 5.74 4.50
N VAL A 86 12.06 5.56 3.65
CA VAL A 86 10.64 5.70 4.01
C VAL A 86 10.02 4.32 4.03
N TYR A 87 9.55 3.88 5.19
CA TYR A 87 8.98 2.55 5.38
C TYR A 87 7.76 2.59 6.31
N LEU A 88 7.09 1.46 6.41
CA LEU A 88 6.04 1.21 7.39
C LEU A 88 6.46 0.00 8.21
N ALA A 89 6.61 0.18 9.52
CA ALA A 89 6.98 -0.91 10.42
C ALA A 89 5.93 -2.04 10.40
N ASP A 90 6.38 -3.27 10.63
CA ASP A 90 5.58 -4.50 10.65
C ASP A 90 4.85 -4.85 9.32
N PHE A 91 4.98 -4.04 8.26
CA PHE A 91 4.32 -4.28 6.97
C PHE A 91 5.08 -5.28 6.09
N ILE A 92 6.40 -5.10 5.98
CA ILE A 92 7.30 -6.05 5.30
C ILE A 92 8.17 -6.70 6.37
N PRO A 93 7.92 -7.96 6.78
CA PRO A 93 8.52 -8.57 7.97
C PRO A 93 10.06 -8.53 7.99
N GLU A 94 10.71 -8.73 6.84
CA GLU A 94 12.17 -8.74 6.70
C GLU A 94 12.78 -7.33 6.72
N LEU A 95 11.99 -6.29 6.41
CA LEU A 95 12.48 -4.93 6.26
C LEU A 95 12.87 -4.30 7.59
N ASP A 96 12.09 -4.51 8.65
CA ASP A 96 12.34 -3.90 9.96
C ASP A 96 13.73 -4.20 10.50
N ALA A 97 14.16 -5.47 10.39
CA ALA A 97 15.49 -5.88 10.81
C ALA A 97 16.60 -5.21 9.98
N ALA A 98 16.38 -5.00 8.68
CA ALA A 98 17.33 -4.30 7.83
C ALA A 98 17.40 -2.81 8.15
N ILE A 99 16.27 -2.16 8.44
CA ILE A 99 16.24 -0.76 8.87
C ILE A 99 17.00 -0.58 10.19
N ASP A 100 16.73 -1.43 11.18
CA ASP A 100 17.40 -1.38 12.48
C ASP A 100 18.93 -1.53 12.36
N GLU A 101 19.40 -2.37 11.44
CA GLU A 101 20.84 -2.61 11.25
C GLU A 101 21.53 -1.50 10.43
N TYR A 102 20.89 -0.98 9.38
CA TYR A 102 21.56 -0.18 8.36
C TYR A 102 21.06 1.27 8.23
N ALA A 103 19.87 1.59 8.73
CA ALA A 103 19.20 2.87 8.44
C ALA A 103 18.44 3.50 9.62
N ALA A 104 18.61 3.01 10.85
CA ALA A 104 17.85 3.47 12.03
C ALA A 104 17.95 4.98 12.33
N ASP A 105 19.03 5.65 11.93
CA ASP A 105 19.22 7.10 12.12
C ASP A 105 18.82 7.95 10.91
N LYS A 106 18.34 7.31 9.84
CA LYS A 106 17.99 7.93 8.56
C LYS A 106 16.71 7.33 7.96
N SER A 107 15.82 6.83 8.79
CA SER A 107 14.54 6.25 8.37
C SER A 107 13.34 7.00 8.96
N LEU A 108 12.22 6.91 8.26
CA LEU A 108 10.90 7.33 8.70
C LEU A 108 9.96 6.14 8.64
N ASP A 109 9.50 5.71 9.81
CA ASP A 109 8.30 4.89 9.94
C ASP A 109 7.08 5.81 9.80
N VAL A 110 6.34 5.65 8.70
CA VAL A 110 5.21 6.53 8.38
C VAL A 110 4.04 6.38 9.35
N ALA A 111 3.92 5.27 10.07
CA ALA A 111 2.91 5.12 11.13
C ALA A 111 3.13 6.13 12.27
N SER A 112 4.37 6.59 12.49
CA SER A 112 4.67 7.61 13.51
C SER A 112 4.20 9.02 13.14
N ALA A 113 3.85 9.26 11.87
CA ALA A 113 3.42 10.56 11.36
C ALA A 113 1.90 10.79 11.41
N VAL A 114 1.12 9.75 11.71
CA VAL A 114 -0.35 9.79 11.67
C VAL A 114 -0.95 9.18 12.93
N ASP A 115 -2.21 9.52 13.22
CA ASP A 115 -3.00 8.68 14.12
C ASP A 115 -3.29 7.34 13.42
N THR A 116 -3.17 6.20 14.07
CA THR A 116 -3.51 4.91 13.45
C THR A 116 -4.85 4.38 13.96
N ILE A 117 -5.49 3.48 13.21
CA ILE A 117 -6.69 2.77 13.64
C ILE A 117 -6.35 1.31 13.96
N GLY A 118 -7.10 0.73 14.90
CA GLY A 118 -7.05 -0.70 15.16
C GLY A 118 -7.88 -1.47 14.14
N TYR A 119 -7.51 -2.71 13.91
CA TYR A 119 -8.33 -3.70 13.23
C TYR A 119 -8.82 -4.72 14.25
N ASP A 120 -10.12 -5.02 14.17
CA ASP A 120 -10.81 -6.05 14.93
C ASP A 120 -11.80 -6.75 13.98
N ASP A 121 -11.58 -8.05 13.73
CA ASP A 121 -12.41 -8.84 12.80
C ASP A 121 -13.76 -9.28 13.40
N THR A 122 -13.98 -9.04 14.70
CA THR A 122 -15.18 -9.49 15.43
C THR A 122 -16.31 -8.46 15.41
N GLU A 123 -16.00 -7.16 15.40
CA GLU A 123 -17.02 -6.11 15.60
C GLU A 123 -18.04 -6.02 14.45
N VAL A 124 -17.64 -6.30 13.21
CA VAL A 124 -18.50 -6.03 12.03
C VAL A 124 -19.56 -7.12 11.79
N LEU A 125 -19.25 -8.39 12.08
CA LEU A 125 -20.24 -9.47 11.97
C LEU A 125 -21.21 -9.47 13.17
N GLU A 126 -20.76 -9.07 14.36
CA GLU A 126 -21.63 -9.00 15.54
C GLU A 126 -22.70 -7.89 15.42
N ASP A 127 -22.33 -6.70 14.94
CA ASP A 127 -23.30 -5.61 14.67
C ASP A 127 -24.34 -6.00 13.60
N ALA A 128 -23.95 -6.82 12.63
CA ALA A 128 -24.86 -7.38 11.63
C ALA A 128 -25.90 -8.35 12.23
N HIS A 129 -25.51 -9.12 13.25
CA HIS A 129 -26.39 -10.06 13.94
C HIS A 129 -27.35 -9.35 14.93
N GLU A 130 -26.94 -8.24 15.57
CA GLU A 130 -27.86 -7.47 16.42
C GLU A 130 -29.05 -6.87 15.64
N HIS A 131 -28.86 -6.53 14.37
CA HIS A 131 -29.94 -6.02 13.51
C HIS A 131 -30.87 -7.10 12.92
N ALA A 132 -30.48 -8.38 12.96
CA ALA A 132 -31.30 -9.50 12.48
C ALA A 132 -32.27 -10.05 13.54
N GLU A 133 -31.94 -9.91 14.83
CA GLU A 133 -32.69 -10.52 15.93
C GLU A 133 -33.88 -9.67 16.43
N GLU A 134 -34.04 -8.41 15.98
CA GLU A 134 -35.17 -7.57 16.39
C GLU A 134 -36.52 -7.93 15.73
N ASP A 135 -36.56 -8.83 14.73
CA ASP A 135 -37.78 -9.16 13.97
C ASP A 135 -38.45 -10.50 14.37
N HIS A 136 -38.01 -11.15 15.46
CA HIS A 136 -38.57 -12.42 15.94
C HIS A 136 -39.06 -12.39 17.39
N ALA A 137 -39.85 -11.39 17.74
CA ALA A 137 -40.64 -11.42 18.98
C ALA A 137 -42.10 -11.85 18.72
N ALA A 138 -42.36 -13.10 19.14
CA ALA A 138 -43.65 -13.73 19.49
C ALA A 138 -44.33 -14.55 18.39
N GLU A 139 -44.37 -15.87 18.61
CA GLU A 139 -45.61 -16.58 18.99
C GLU A 139 -45.28 -17.94 19.65
N ASP A 140 -46.27 -18.43 20.37
CA ASP A 140 -46.25 -19.38 21.49
C ASP A 140 -46.33 -20.87 21.05
N HIS A 141 -46.05 -21.75 22.01
CA HIS A 141 -46.46 -23.18 22.12
C HIS A 141 -45.60 -24.29 21.47
N ALA A 142 -44.91 -25.10 22.30
CA ALA A 142 -45.43 -26.26 23.06
C ALA A 142 -44.53 -27.52 22.95
N GLU A 143 -44.17 -28.01 24.15
CA GLU A 143 -43.65 -29.32 24.56
C GLU A 143 -43.99 -30.52 23.64
N GLU A 144 -42.99 -31.34 23.28
CA GLU A 144 -43.00 -32.79 23.53
C GLU A 144 -41.56 -33.37 23.66
N ASP A 145 -41.40 -34.04 24.80
CA ASP A 145 -40.40 -34.98 25.31
C ASP A 145 -39.70 -35.90 24.28
N HIS A 146 -38.36 -36.04 24.34
CA HIS A 146 -37.63 -37.32 24.09
C HIS A 146 -36.14 -37.28 24.53
N ALA A 147 -35.87 -38.00 25.62
CA ALA A 147 -34.78 -38.96 25.86
C ALA A 147 -33.32 -38.68 25.41
N GLU A 148 -32.50 -38.34 26.41
CA GLU A 148 -31.14 -38.82 26.72
C GLU A 148 -30.41 -39.66 25.64
N GLU A 149 -29.42 -39.06 24.97
CA GLU A 149 -28.16 -39.74 24.65
C GLU A 149 -26.97 -38.85 25.01
N ASP A 150 -26.10 -39.48 25.80
CA ASP A 150 -24.86 -39.05 26.42
C ASP A 150 -23.84 -38.63 25.36
N HIS A 151 -23.63 -37.32 25.19
CA HIS A 151 -22.47 -36.79 24.46
C HIS A 151 -21.67 -35.89 25.39
N ALA A 152 -20.51 -36.41 25.78
CA ALA A 152 -19.48 -35.71 26.50
C ALA A 152 -19.14 -34.40 25.79
N GLU A 153 -19.21 -33.32 26.56
CA GLU A 153 -18.60 -32.03 26.24
C GLU A 153 -17.09 -32.24 26.09
N GLU A 154 -16.61 -32.25 24.85
CA GLU A 154 -15.29 -31.70 24.55
C GLU A 154 -15.53 -30.34 23.88
N GLU A 155 -15.57 -29.32 24.74
CA GLU A 155 -15.30 -27.94 24.40
C GLU A 155 -13.90 -27.85 23.78
N GLY A 156 -13.85 -27.96 22.45
CA GLY A 156 -12.69 -27.63 21.63
C GLY A 156 -12.86 -26.23 21.04
N HIS A 157 -12.96 -25.21 21.90
CA HIS A 157 -12.80 -23.81 21.49
C HIS A 157 -11.31 -23.45 21.49
N GLU A 158 -10.62 -23.86 20.43
CA GLU A 158 -9.25 -23.47 20.07
C GLU A 158 -9.27 -23.42 18.52
N HIS A 159 -9.11 -22.32 17.80
CA HIS A 159 -8.44 -21.04 18.01
C HIS A 159 -9.24 -19.96 17.26
N ASP A 160 -9.80 -18.99 17.96
CA ASP A 160 -10.03 -17.67 17.37
C ASP A 160 -8.72 -16.93 17.66
N GLU A 161 -7.75 -16.99 16.75
CA GLU A 161 -6.62 -16.06 16.81
C GLU A 161 -7.23 -14.70 16.49
N GLU A 162 -7.69 -14.01 17.55
CA GLU A 162 -8.22 -12.65 17.52
C GLU A 162 -7.22 -11.81 16.70
N LEU A 163 -7.56 -11.51 15.44
CA LEU A 163 -6.72 -10.72 14.52
C LEU A 163 -6.77 -9.27 14.96
N THR A 164 -6.19 -8.99 16.12
CA THR A 164 -6.07 -7.66 16.71
C THR A 164 -4.73 -7.07 16.28
N GLY A 165 -4.78 -5.87 15.72
CA GLY A 165 -3.58 -5.23 15.20
C GLY A 165 -3.83 -3.77 14.86
N THR A 166 -2.76 -3.08 14.49
CA THR A 166 -2.88 -1.78 13.83
C THR A 166 -3.08 -2.05 12.34
N ASP A 167 -4.11 -1.46 11.75
CA ASP A 167 -4.30 -1.52 10.30
C ASP A 167 -3.13 -0.75 9.63
N PRO A 168 -2.37 -1.38 8.71
CA PRO A 168 -1.23 -0.72 8.06
C PRO A 168 -1.62 0.17 6.86
N HIS A 169 -2.85 0.08 6.34
CA HIS A 169 -3.22 0.64 5.02
C HIS A 169 -3.54 2.15 5.05
N ILE A 170 -2.70 2.92 5.73
CA ILE A 170 -2.88 4.33 6.07
C ILE A 170 -3.10 5.21 4.82
N TRP A 171 -2.43 4.88 3.71
CA TRP A 171 -2.43 5.70 2.48
C TRP A 171 -3.77 5.70 1.74
N LEU A 172 -4.72 4.82 2.11
CA LEU A 172 -6.05 4.80 1.52
C LEU A 172 -6.99 5.88 2.09
N ASP A 173 -6.60 6.57 3.16
CA ASP A 173 -7.19 7.86 3.56
C ASP A 173 -6.32 9.01 3.01
N PRO A 174 -6.83 9.79 2.01
CA PRO A 174 -6.07 10.88 1.41
C PRO A 174 -5.61 11.94 2.41
N THR A 175 -6.32 12.13 3.52
CA THR A 175 -5.99 13.13 4.54
C THR A 175 -4.87 12.69 5.46
N ARG A 176 -4.75 11.39 5.72
CA ARG A 176 -3.61 10.79 6.44
C ARG A 176 -2.40 10.69 5.52
N TYR A 177 -2.62 10.38 4.25
CA TYR A 177 -1.54 10.32 3.28
C TYR A 177 -0.87 11.69 3.04
N ALA A 178 -1.63 12.79 3.15
CA ALA A 178 -1.07 14.14 3.13
C ALA A 178 -0.10 14.39 4.31
N GLN A 179 -0.43 13.89 5.51
CA GLN A 179 0.44 13.99 6.69
C GLN A 179 1.74 13.18 6.51
N ILE A 180 1.67 12.04 5.82
CA ILE A 180 2.87 11.30 5.41
C ILE A 180 3.73 12.16 4.49
N GLY A 181 3.12 12.85 3.51
CA GLY A 181 3.82 13.80 2.63
C GLY A 181 4.55 14.92 3.40
N ASP A 182 3.88 15.51 4.41
CA ASP A 182 4.49 16.51 5.28
C ASP A 182 5.69 15.94 6.06
N ALA A 183 5.57 14.74 6.63
CA ALA A 183 6.66 14.09 7.36
C ALA A 183 7.85 13.73 6.45
N VAL A 184 7.58 13.33 5.21
CA VAL A 184 8.63 13.12 4.20
C VAL A 184 9.35 14.44 3.89
N ALA A 185 8.62 15.53 3.71
CA ALA A 185 9.23 16.85 3.45
C ALA A 185 10.10 17.32 4.62
N GLU A 186 9.65 17.14 5.86
CA GLU A 186 10.42 17.46 7.06
C GLU A 186 11.71 16.65 7.15
N GLY A 187 11.63 15.34 6.88
CA GLY A 187 12.81 14.46 6.86
C GLY A 187 13.82 14.86 5.79
N LEU A 188 13.36 15.09 4.56
CA LEU A 188 14.21 15.54 3.45
C LEU A 188 14.86 16.90 3.74
N ALA A 189 14.09 17.87 4.26
CA ALA A 189 14.61 19.19 4.63
C ALA A 189 15.66 19.14 5.75
N GLY A 190 15.59 18.13 6.63
CA GLY A 190 16.59 17.90 7.67
C GLY A 190 17.93 17.37 7.12
N ILE A 191 17.91 16.71 5.96
CA ILE A 191 19.09 16.14 5.30
C ILE A 191 19.66 17.15 4.27
N ASP A 192 18.79 17.79 3.50
CA ASP A 192 19.13 18.79 2.49
C ASP A 192 18.44 20.14 2.78
N GLU A 193 19.05 20.91 3.68
CA GLU A 193 18.59 22.25 4.06
C GLU A 193 18.56 23.24 2.86
N ALA A 194 19.32 22.98 1.79
CA ALA A 194 19.39 23.89 0.65
C ALA A 194 18.11 23.84 -0.21
N ASN A 195 17.45 22.68 -0.25
CA ASN A 195 16.21 22.44 -0.99
C ASN A 195 14.96 22.37 -0.10
N ALA A 196 15.07 22.67 1.20
CA ALA A 196 13.94 22.63 2.15
C ALA A 196 12.68 23.38 1.69
N ASP A 197 12.84 24.56 1.06
CA ASP A 197 11.71 25.33 0.51
C ASP A 197 11.03 24.59 -0.66
N ALA A 198 11.79 23.82 -1.45
CA ALA A 198 11.25 23.01 -2.55
C ALA A 198 10.46 21.81 -2.04
N TYR A 199 10.97 21.08 -1.05
CA TYR A 199 10.25 19.96 -0.41
C TYR A 199 8.95 20.41 0.25
N THR A 200 8.98 21.56 0.94
CA THR A 200 7.77 22.16 1.52
C THR A 200 6.74 22.48 0.43
N ALA A 201 7.17 23.06 -0.69
CA ALA A 201 6.28 23.34 -1.81
C ALA A 201 5.73 22.06 -2.49
N GLY A 202 6.54 20.99 -2.56
CA GLY A 202 6.11 19.67 -3.04
C GLY A 202 5.03 19.07 -2.16
N ALA A 203 5.22 19.05 -0.83
CA ALA A 203 4.21 18.58 0.11
C ALA A 203 2.93 19.41 0.10
N GLU A 204 3.03 20.75 -0.02
CA GLU A 204 1.85 21.61 -0.17
C GLU A 204 1.06 21.31 -1.45
N ALA A 205 1.74 21.04 -2.57
CA ALA A 205 1.11 20.66 -3.83
C ALA A 205 0.45 19.28 -3.72
N PHE A 206 1.16 18.31 -3.16
CA PHE A 206 0.64 16.96 -2.96
C PHE A 206 -0.59 16.95 -2.05
N THR A 207 -0.55 17.70 -0.94
CA THR A 207 -1.70 17.90 -0.04
C THR A 207 -2.88 18.53 -0.75
N ALA A 208 -2.66 19.48 -1.66
CA ALA A 208 -3.73 20.11 -2.42
C ALA A 208 -4.43 19.11 -3.35
N ASP A 209 -3.66 18.23 -4.01
CA ASP A 209 -4.20 17.19 -4.88
C ASP A 209 -4.97 16.10 -4.08
N LEU A 210 -4.45 15.70 -2.93
CA LEU A 210 -5.14 14.78 -2.01
C LEU A 210 -6.42 15.39 -1.41
N THR A 211 -6.41 16.68 -1.09
CA THR A 211 -7.60 17.40 -0.64
C THR A 211 -8.67 17.45 -1.74
N ALA A 212 -8.27 17.59 -3.00
CA ALA A 212 -9.19 17.53 -4.12
C ALA A 212 -9.79 16.11 -4.27
N LEU A 213 -8.95 15.07 -4.15
CA LEU A 213 -9.40 13.67 -4.18
C LEU A 213 -10.39 13.36 -3.03
N ASP A 214 -10.10 13.81 -1.81
CA ASP A 214 -10.99 13.67 -0.66
C ASP A 214 -12.37 14.31 -0.90
N ALA A 215 -12.38 15.49 -1.51
CA ALA A 215 -13.62 16.16 -1.89
C ALA A 215 -14.38 15.39 -2.98
N GLU A 216 -13.67 14.82 -3.97
CA GLU A 216 -14.27 13.96 -5.00
C GLU A 216 -14.96 12.74 -4.37
N PHE A 217 -14.29 12.00 -3.48
CA PHE A 217 -14.87 10.87 -2.76
C PHE A 217 -16.07 11.28 -1.91
N THR A 218 -15.94 12.35 -1.13
CA THR A 218 -17.01 12.85 -0.26
C THR A 218 -18.27 13.20 -1.06
N GLU A 219 -18.12 13.89 -2.19
CA GLU A 219 -19.25 14.25 -3.06
C GLU A 219 -19.84 13.02 -3.74
N ALA A 220 -19.00 12.16 -4.31
CA ALA A 220 -19.39 10.99 -5.09
C ALA A 220 -20.11 9.93 -4.25
N LEU A 221 -19.78 9.80 -2.97
CA LEU A 221 -20.37 8.80 -2.06
C LEU A 221 -21.49 9.37 -1.18
N ALA A 222 -21.84 10.66 -1.29
CA ALA A 222 -22.83 11.31 -0.43
C ALA A 222 -24.27 10.75 -0.57
N ALA A 223 -24.61 10.23 -1.76
CA ALA A 223 -25.95 9.74 -2.08
C ALA A 223 -26.02 8.21 -2.20
N ARG A 224 -25.03 7.50 -1.64
CA ARG A 224 -25.00 6.04 -1.61
C ARG A 224 -26.22 5.46 -0.90
N THR A 225 -26.58 4.24 -1.29
CA THR A 225 -27.71 3.49 -0.74
C THR A 225 -27.29 2.35 0.19
N SER A 226 -26.00 2.07 0.26
CA SER A 226 -25.36 1.12 1.16
C SER A 226 -24.08 1.76 1.69
N ASP A 227 -23.72 1.41 2.92
CA ASP A 227 -22.44 1.74 3.55
C ASP A 227 -21.47 0.54 3.50
N VAL A 228 -21.96 -0.66 3.20
CA VAL A 228 -21.18 -1.90 3.29
C VAL A 228 -20.35 -2.17 2.03
N ILE A 229 -19.07 -2.48 2.24
CA ILE A 229 -18.16 -3.05 1.24
C ILE A 229 -17.67 -4.43 1.71
N VAL A 230 -17.68 -5.42 0.81
CA VAL A 230 -17.13 -6.75 1.08
C VAL A 230 -15.87 -6.92 0.27
N THR A 231 -14.74 -7.29 0.90
CA THR A 231 -13.41 -7.31 0.28
C THR A 231 -12.70 -8.65 0.50
N SER A 232 -11.74 -8.99 -0.35
CA SER A 232 -10.89 -10.18 -0.19
C SER A 232 -10.11 -10.15 1.12
N HIS A 233 -9.37 -9.07 1.39
CA HIS A 233 -8.69 -8.85 2.66
C HIS A 233 -9.03 -7.47 3.22
N ALA A 234 -8.67 -7.24 4.48
CA ALA A 234 -9.02 -6.05 5.25
C ALA A 234 -8.14 -4.81 4.94
N ALA A 235 -8.06 -4.39 3.67
CA ALA A 235 -7.19 -3.27 3.25
C ALA A 235 -7.79 -1.88 3.48
N PHE A 236 -9.10 -1.74 3.49
CA PHE A 236 -9.78 -0.46 3.28
C PHE A 236 -10.31 0.16 4.58
N GLY A 237 -9.78 -0.24 5.75
CA GLY A 237 -10.24 0.26 7.06
C GLY A 237 -10.15 1.78 7.18
N TYR A 238 -9.04 2.39 6.77
CA TYR A 238 -8.89 3.85 6.79
C TYR A 238 -9.82 4.57 5.80
N LEU A 239 -10.03 4.00 4.62
CA LEU A 239 -10.98 4.53 3.64
C LEU A 239 -12.41 4.46 4.20
N ALA A 240 -12.75 3.35 4.86
CA ALA A 240 -14.02 3.12 5.48
C ALA A 240 -14.28 4.12 6.64
N ASP A 241 -13.32 4.29 7.55
CA ASP A 241 -13.35 5.31 8.62
C ASP A 241 -13.58 6.71 8.05
N ARG A 242 -12.84 7.08 7.00
CA ARG A 242 -12.90 8.42 6.40
C ARG A 242 -14.26 8.75 5.80
N TYR A 243 -14.88 7.81 5.09
CA TYR A 243 -16.12 8.05 4.32
C TYR A 243 -17.38 7.44 4.95
N GLY A 244 -17.26 6.83 6.13
CA GLY A 244 -18.35 6.19 6.85
C GLY A 244 -18.88 4.96 6.14
N LEU A 245 -17.97 4.10 5.67
CA LEU A 245 -18.32 2.79 5.12
C LEU A 245 -18.05 1.71 6.18
N ASP A 246 -18.66 0.55 5.99
CA ASP A 246 -18.45 -0.64 6.81
C ASP A 246 -17.74 -1.70 5.97
N GLN A 247 -16.50 -2.03 6.32
CA GLN A 247 -15.74 -3.07 5.63
C GLN A 247 -16.00 -4.44 6.25
N ILE A 248 -16.36 -5.40 5.41
CA ILE A 248 -16.39 -6.82 5.75
C ILE A 248 -15.36 -7.55 4.91
N ALA A 249 -14.27 -7.95 5.54
CA ALA A 249 -13.21 -8.67 4.87
C ALA A 249 -13.46 -10.19 4.92
N ILE A 250 -13.09 -10.90 3.87
CA ILE A 250 -13.12 -12.37 3.85
C ILE A 250 -11.95 -12.92 4.66
N SER A 251 -10.77 -12.35 4.42
CA SER A 251 -9.50 -12.64 5.09
C SER A 251 -9.05 -11.47 5.97
N GLY A 252 -8.03 -11.69 6.80
CA GLY A 252 -7.44 -10.68 7.69
C GLY A 252 -6.70 -9.54 6.97
N LEU A 253 -5.69 -8.96 7.64
CA LEU A 253 -4.96 -7.78 7.17
C LEU A 253 -3.96 -8.03 6.01
N SER A 254 -3.69 -9.28 5.64
CA SER A 254 -2.83 -9.61 4.50
C SER A 254 -3.58 -10.52 3.52
N PRO A 255 -3.39 -10.32 2.20
CA PRO A 255 -4.11 -11.09 1.18
C PRO A 255 -3.77 -12.58 1.17
N ASP A 256 -2.60 -12.98 1.70
CA ASP A 256 -2.18 -14.38 1.76
C ASP A 256 -2.78 -15.15 2.95
N GLN A 257 -3.49 -14.45 3.84
CA GLN A 257 -4.22 -15.09 4.92
C GLN A 257 -5.42 -15.85 4.34
N GLU A 258 -5.35 -17.18 4.39
CA GLU A 258 -6.45 -18.03 3.92
C GLU A 258 -7.64 -17.92 4.89
N PRO A 259 -8.85 -17.60 4.40
CA PRO A 259 -10.03 -17.55 5.25
C PRO A 259 -10.44 -18.97 5.64
N ASP A 260 -10.90 -19.16 6.87
CA ASP A 260 -11.45 -20.45 7.25
C ASP A 260 -12.83 -20.70 6.61
N THR A 261 -13.27 -21.96 6.63
CA THR A 261 -14.54 -22.37 6.02
C THR A 261 -15.77 -21.79 6.69
N GLN A 262 -15.68 -21.46 7.98
CA GLN A 262 -16.80 -20.92 8.74
C GLN A 262 -16.98 -19.44 8.39
N ARG A 263 -15.90 -18.66 8.39
CA ARG A 263 -15.88 -17.27 7.92
C ARG A 263 -16.43 -17.15 6.51
N MET A 264 -16.05 -18.06 5.60
CA MET A 264 -16.59 -18.06 4.25
C MET A 264 -18.10 -18.25 4.20
N ALA A 265 -18.64 -19.16 5.02
CA ALA A 265 -20.08 -19.38 5.12
C ALA A 265 -20.81 -18.18 5.72
N ASP A 266 -20.25 -17.58 6.78
CA ASP A 266 -20.84 -16.44 7.48
C ASP A 266 -20.89 -15.20 6.59
N VAL A 267 -19.81 -14.90 5.86
CA VAL A 267 -19.79 -13.80 4.89
C VAL A 267 -20.76 -14.10 3.73
N ALA A 268 -20.86 -15.34 3.25
CA ALA A 268 -21.81 -15.70 2.19
C ALA A 268 -23.27 -15.54 2.62
N GLU A 269 -23.57 -15.81 3.88
CA GLU A 269 -24.87 -15.55 4.48
C GLU A 269 -25.13 -14.06 4.64
N PHE A 270 -24.17 -13.30 5.17
CA PHE A 270 -24.24 -11.85 5.30
C PHE A 270 -24.53 -11.18 3.95
N VAL A 271 -23.78 -11.54 2.90
CA VAL A 271 -23.94 -10.96 1.55
C VAL A 271 -25.36 -11.17 1.03
N ARG A 272 -25.94 -12.36 1.23
CA ARG A 272 -27.31 -12.68 0.83
C ARG A 272 -28.34 -11.94 1.66
N ALA A 273 -28.16 -11.88 2.98
CA ALA A 273 -29.09 -11.27 3.92
C ALA A 273 -29.18 -9.74 3.74
N ASN A 274 -28.04 -9.11 3.49
CA ASN A 274 -27.93 -7.65 3.34
C ASN A 274 -28.04 -7.17 1.89
N GLY A 275 -28.18 -8.09 0.93
CA GLY A 275 -28.34 -7.76 -0.48
C GLY A 275 -27.11 -7.10 -1.09
N VAL A 276 -25.92 -7.44 -0.60
CA VAL A 276 -24.64 -6.94 -1.14
C VAL A 276 -24.49 -7.47 -2.57
N THR A 277 -24.26 -6.56 -3.51
CA THR A 277 -24.22 -6.89 -4.95
C THR A 277 -22.82 -7.17 -5.48
N THR A 278 -21.80 -6.73 -4.74
CA THR A 278 -20.41 -6.69 -5.20
C THR A 278 -19.47 -7.15 -4.10
N ILE A 279 -18.58 -8.07 -4.46
CA ILE A 279 -17.45 -8.52 -3.64
C ILE A 279 -16.18 -8.01 -4.34
N PHE A 280 -15.38 -7.27 -3.60
CA PHE A 280 -14.14 -6.69 -4.10
C PHE A 280 -12.97 -7.64 -3.93
N PHE A 281 -12.07 -7.62 -4.92
CA PHE A 281 -10.77 -8.25 -4.86
C PHE A 281 -9.70 -7.30 -5.41
N GLU A 282 -8.44 -7.62 -5.18
CA GLU A 282 -7.32 -6.74 -5.48
C GLU A 282 -6.64 -7.11 -6.80
N THR A 283 -5.66 -6.32 -7.24
CA THR A 283 -5.03 -6.48 -8.55
C THR A 283 -3.84 -7.43 -8.58
N LEU A 284 -3.10 -7.56 -7.47
CA LEU A 284 -1.84 -8.31 -7.41
C LEU A 284 -2.01 -9.77 -6.96
N VAL A 285 -3.17 -10.12 -6.41
CA VAL A 285 -3.49 -11.48 -5.94
C VAL A 285 -4.63 -12.13 -6.72
N SER A 286 -4.80 -13.45 -6.56
CA SER A 286 -5.82 -14.22 -7.29
C SER A 286 -7.24 -13.85 -6.85
N PRO A 287 -8.21 -13.69 -7.78
CA PRO A 287 -9.62 -13.44 -7.44
C PRO A 287 -10.37 -14.68 -6.91
N ASP A 288 -9.74 -15.85 -6.82
CA ASP A 288 -10.42 -17.15 -6.60
C ASP A 288 -11.32 -17.17 -5.34
N ILE A 289 -10.89 -16.50 -4.26
CA ILE A 289 -11.67 -16.38 -3.02
C ILE A 289 -12.95 -15.57 -3.26
N ALA A 290 -12.80 -14.38 -3.85
CA ALA A 290 -13.93 -13.50 -4.18
C ALA A 290 -14.89 -14.13 -5.20
N ASP A 291 -14.36 -14.82 -6.21
CA ASP A 291 -15.15 -15.52 -7.23
C ASP A 291 -15.95 -16.69 -6.62
N THR A 292 -15.34 -17.42 -5.68
CA THR A 292 -16.01 -18.51 -4.95
C THR A 292 -17.17 -17.94 -4.13
N LEU A 293 -16.93 -16.89 -3.34
CA LEU A 293 -17.96 -16.25 -2.54
C LEU A 293 -19.08 -15.64 -3.41
N ALA A 294 -18.74 -15.02 -4.54
CA ALA A 294 -19.73 -14.49 -5.48
C ALA A 294 -20.61 -15.61 -6.05
N ALA A 295 -20.03 -16.77 -6.37
CA ALA A 295 -20.77 -17.92 -6.86
C ALA A 295 -21.75 -18.50 -5.81
N GLU A 296 -21.40 -18.46 -4.53
CA GLU A 296 -22.23 -18.96 -3.43
C GLU A 296 -23.32 -17.97 -2.99
N SER A 297 -23.01 -16.68 -3.00
CA SER A 297 -23.91 -15.62 -2.53
C SER A 297 -24.83 -15.08 -3.63
N GLY A 298 -24.43 -15.21 -4.91
CA GLY A 298 -25.13 -14.61 -6.05
C GLY A 298 -24.74 -13.16 -6.32
N ALA A 299 -23.73 -12.63 -5.63
CA ALA A 299 -23.10 -11.34 -5.93
C ALA A 299 -22.23 -11.41 -7.20
N THR A 300 -21.67 -10.27 -7.58
CA THR A 300 -20.67 -10.13 -8.65
C THR A 300 -19.34 -9.70 -8.08
N THR A 301 -18.25 -9.87 -8.82
CA THR A 301 -16.92 -9.39 -8.42
C THR A 301 -16.53 -8.10 -9.12
N ALA A 302 -15.76 -7.26 -8.43
CA ALA A 302 -15.14 -6.05 -8.99
C ALA A 302 -13.76 -5.84 -8.35
N VAL A 303 -12.91 -5.05 -9.00
CA VAL A 303 -11.61 -4.68 -8.45
C VAL A 303 -11.77 -3.51 -7.48
N LEU A 304 -11.11 -3.60 -6.33
CA LEU A 304 -10.77 -2.48 -5.48
C LEU A 304 -9.28 -2.62 -5.15
N ASN A 305 -8.46 -1.71 -5.66
CA ASN A 305 -7.01 -1.81 -5.60
C ASN A 305 -6.49 -1.20 -4.28
N PRO A 306 -5.77 -1.94 -3.43
CA PRO A 306 -5.26 -1.45 -2.14
C PRO A 306 -4.07 -0.51 -2.31
N LEU A 307 -3.57 -0.33 -3.54
CA LEU A 307 -2.45 0.55 -3.90
C LEU A 307 -1.10 0.18 -3.29
N GLU A 308 -0.97 -1.04 -2.77
CA GLU A 308 0.29 -1.59 -2.26
C GLU A 308 1.38 -1.66 -3.34
N GLY A 309 0.96 -1.94 -4.58
CA GLY A 309 1.77 -1.89 -5.78
C GLY A 309 0.91 -1.60 -7.01
N LEU A 310 1.55 -1.22 -8.11
CA LEU A 310 0.92 -1.20 -9.43
C LEU A 310 1.18 -2.54 -10.12
N THR A 311 0.26 -3.00 -10.95
CA THR A 311 0.55 -4.02 -11.95
C THR A 311 1.50 -3.50 -13.03
N ASP A 312 2.19 -4.40 -13.73
CA ASP A 312 3.02 -4.02 -14.89
C ASP A 312 2.20 -3.25 -15.95
N GLU A 313 0.93 -3.62 -16.15
CA GLU A 313 0.05 -2.96 -17.12
C GLU A 313 -0.34 -1.54 -16.69
N GLU A 314 -0.66 -1.34 -15.42
CA GLU A 314 -0.94 -0.01 -14.84
C GLU A 314 0.30 0.89 -14.94
N ALA A 315 1.47 0.37 -14.57
CA ALA A 315 2.74 1.11 -14.65
C ALA A 315 3.08 1.49 -16.11
N ASP A 316 2.96 0.56 -17.06
CA ASP A 316 3.19 0.81 -18.50
C ASP A 316 2.18 1.82 -19.08
N ALA A 317 0.96 1.86 -18.54
CA ALA A 317 -0.07 2.83 -18.91
C ALA A 317 0.16 4.23 -18.29
N GLY A 318 1.10 4.35 -17.36
CA GLY A 318 1.36 5.57 -16.60
C GLY A 318 0.27 5.87 -15.57
N ALA A 319 -0.39 4.83 -15.05
CA ALA A 319 -1.28 4.98 -13.91
C ALA A 319 -0.48 5.43 -12.68
N ASP A 320 -1.14 6.21 -11.84
CA ASP A 320 -0.61 6.70 -10.58
C ASP A 320 -1.64 6.52 -9.46
N TYR A 321 -1.26 6.85 -8.22
CA TYR A 321 -2.13 6.80 -7.05
C TYR A 321 -3.48 7.49 -7.31
N PHE A 322 -3.46 8.68 -7.91
CA PHE A 322 -4.68 9.44 -8.17
C PHE A 322 -5.57 8.83 -9.23
N THR A 323 -4.99 8.17 -10.23
CA THR A 323 -5.74 7.45 -11.27
C THR A 323 -6.42 6.24 -10.66
N VAL A 324 -5.67 5.41 -9.95
CA VAL A 324 -6.18 4.19 -9.31
C VAL A 324 -7.21 4.51 -8.22
N MET A 325 -6.99 5.53 -7.39
CA MET A 325 -7.99 5.97 -6.40
C MET A 325 -9.30 6.41 -7.05
N ARG A 326 -9.26 7.03 -8.24
CA ARG A 326 -10.48 7.40 -8.97
C ARG A 326 -11.17 6.19 -9.61
N GLU A 327 -10.41 5.18 -10.02
CA GLU A 327 -10.97 3.90 -10.46
C GLU A 327 -11.65 3.17 -9.30
N ASN A 328 -11.01 3.14 -8.12
CA ASN A 328 -11.61 2.67 -6.88
C ASN A 328 -12.91 3.41 -6.57
N LEU A 329 -12.91 4.75 -6.66
CA LEU A 329 -14.12 5.56 -6.44
C LEU A 329 -15.25 5.16 -7.38
N ALA A 330 -14.96 4.96 -8.68
CA ALA A 330 -15.97 4.56 -9.65
C ALA A 330 -16.54 3.15 -9.36
N ALA A 331 -15.70 2.23 -8.89
CA ALA A 331 -16.12 0.91 -8.46
C ALA A 331 -17.03 0.99 -7.22
N LEU A 332 -16.65 1.78 -6.22
CA LEU A 332 -17.43 2.05 -5.01
C LEU A 332 -18.78 2.70 -5.32
N GLN A 333 -18.82 3.72 -6.20
CA GLN A 333 -20.07 4.35 -6.61
C GLN A 333 -21.07 3.35 -7.21
N THR A 334 -20.57 2.45 -8.05
CA THR A 334 -21.38 1.40 -8.67
C THR A 334 -21.91 0.41 -7.63
N ALA A 335 -21.03 -0.09 -6.74
CA ALA A 335 -21.39 -1.07 -5.73
C ALA A 335 -22.34 -0.51 -4.66
N LEU A 336 -22.12 0.73 -4.24
CA LEU A 336 -22.88 1.36 -3.16
C LEU A 336 -24.15 2.09 -3.65
N GLY A 337 -24.39 2.10 -4.97
CA GLY A 337 -25.56 2.74 -5.57
C GLY A 337 -25.54 4.27 -5.49
N ALA A 338 -24.36 4.88 -5.45
CA ALA A 338 -24.20 6.33 -5.48
C ALA A 338 -24.21 6.81 -6.94
N ALA A 339 -25.34 7.39 -7.38
CA ALA A 339 -25.60 7.82 -8.76
C ALA A 339 -25.78 9.34 -8.89
#